data_AF-A0A5J4PKV1-F1
#
_entry.id   AF-A0A5J4PKV1-F1
#
_cell.length_a   1.000
_cell.length_b   1.000
_cell.length_c   1.000
_cell.angle_alpha   90.00
_cell.angle_beta   90.00
_cell.angle_gamma   90.00
#
_symmetry.space_group_name_H-M   'P 1'
#
loop_
_entity.id
_entity.type
_entity.pdbx_description
1 polymer ?
#
loop_
_entity_poly.entity_id
_entity_poly.type
_entity_poly.pdbx_seq_one_letter_code
_entity_poly.pdbx_strand_id
1 'polypeptide(L)'
;MIIFTGGRLFVFISMNHKSTIKLRTSLCCLLLLIVFSCSDNTPPEPYGAIPSQVQIDWQKMEYYMFVHFGPNTFTDKEWGDGKENPEIFNPTALDCKQWAATAKAAGMKAIIITAKHHDGFCLWPSKYSTHTVKESGWRDGKGDVLRELQEACREYGLKFGIYLSPWDRNHPSYGTPEYNQVFADMLTEVYTNYG
;
A
#
# COMPACT_ATOMS: atom_id res chain seq x y z
N MET A 1 -36.49 52.25 -23.77
CA MET A 1 -36.37 53.48 -22.96
C MET A 1 -35.28 53.23 -21.93
N ILE A 2 -34.22 54.03 -21.92
CA ILE A 2 -33.11 53.86 -20.98
C ILE A 2 -33.42 54.77 -19.79
N ILE A 3 -33.60 54.19 -18.59
CA ILE A 3 -33.81 54.95 -17.35
C ILE A 3 -32.62 54.66 -16.43
N PHE A 4 -31.95 55.71 -15.98
CA PHE A 4 -30.87 55.62 -15.00
C PHE A 4 -31.42 55.93 -13.60
N THR A 5 -31.33 54.98 -12.67
CA THR A 5 -31.44 55.22 -11.23
C THR A 5 -30.46 54.29 -10.49
N GLY A 6 -29.64 54.83 -9.58
CA GLY A 6 -28.87 54.05 -8.62
C GLY A 6 -27.66 53.24 -9.15
N GLY A 7 -26.96 53.71 -10.18
CA GLY A 7 -25.65 53.14 -10.59
C GLY A 7 -25.69 51.77 -11.26
N ARG A 8 -26.87 51.19 -11.51
CA ARG A 8 -27.04 49.99 -12.36
C ARG A 8 -27.85 50.34 -13.60
N LEU A 9 -27.29 50.07 -14.77
CA LEU A 9 -27.94 50.24 -16.05
C LEU A 9 -29.00 49.14 -16.23
N PHE A 10 -30.28 49.52 -16.22
CA PHE A 10 -31.38 48.64 -16.60
C PHE A 10 -31.86 48.99 -18.00
N VAL A 11 -31.49 48.16 -18.98
CA VAL A 11 -31.96 48.29 -20.36
C VAL A 11 -33.31 47.59 -20.48
N PHE A 12 -34.40 48.36 -20.43
CA PHE A 12 -35.73 47.85 -20.78
C PHE A 12 -35.91 47.88 -22.30
N ILE A 13 -35.67 46.73 -22.93
CA ILE A 13 -35.99 46.47 -24.32
C ILE A 13 -37.48 46.14 -24.38
N SER A 14 -38.30 47.08 -24.86
CA SER A 14 -39.71 46.82 -25.16
C SER A 14 -39.80 45.95 -26.41
N MET A 15 -39.88 44.63 -26.20
CA MET A 15 -40.07 43.66 -27.27
C MET A 15 -41.57 43.51 -27.55
N ASN A 16 -41.99 43.69 -28.82
CA ASN A 16 -43.37 43.46 -29.23
C ASN A 16 -43.77 41.97 -29.00
N HIS A 17 -45.06 41.67 -28.83
CA HIS A 17 -45.58 40.35 -28.50
C HIS A 17 -45.07 39.23 -29.43
N LYS A 18 -44.97 39.51 -30.74
CA LYS A 18 -44.36 38.59 -31.73
C LYS A 18 -42.86 38.32 -31.47
N SER A 19 -42.14 39.33 -31.00
CA SER A 19 -40.71 39.27 -30.67
C SER A 19 -40.47 38.48 -29.38
N THR A 20 -41.34 38.61 -28.37
CA THR A 20 -41.29 37.79 -27.14
C THR A 20 -41.63 36.32 -27.39
N ILE A 21 -42.56 36.01 -28.31
CA ILE A 21 -42.86 34.63 -28.70
C ILE A 21 -41.66 34.01 -29.43
N LYS A 22 -41.03 34.74 -30.37
CA LYS A 22 -39.80 34.30 -31.05
C LYS A 22 -38.64 34.07 -30.08
N LEU A 23 -38.44 34.95 -29.10
CA LEU A 23 -37.38 34.80 -28.10
C LEU A 23 -37.63 33.60 -27.17
N ARG A 24 -38.87 33.37 -26.73
CA ARG A 24 -39.25 32.22 -25.90
C ARG A 24 -39.15 30.90 -26.66
N THR A 25 -39.55 30.86 -27.93
CA THR A 25 -39.36 29.67 -28.78
C THR A 25 -37.89 29.41 -29.08
N SER A 26 -37.09 30.43 -29.38
CA SER A 26 -35.63 30.27 -29.53
C SER A 26 -34.95 29.78 -28.26
N LEU A 27 -35.33 30.30 -27.08
CA LEU A 27 -34.76 29.88 -25.81
C LEU A 27 -35.16 28.44 -25.45
N CYS A 28 -36.41 28.06 -25.75
CA CYS A 28 -36.89 26.68 -25.57
C CYS A 28 -36.17 25.71 -26.53
N CYS A 29 -36.00 26.08 -27.81
CA CYS A 29 -35.22 25.31 -28.78
C CYS A 29 -33.74 25.19 -28.38
N LEU A 30 -33.13 26.26 -27.82
CA LEU A 30 -31.74 26.25 -27.36
C LEU A 30 -31.57 25.36 -26.12
N LEU A 31 -32.53 25.38 -25.17
CA LEU A 31 -32.55 24.45 -24.03
C LEU A 31 -32.72 23.01 -24.50
N LEU A 32 -33.64 22.73 -25.42
CA LEU A 32 -33.83 21.41 -26.03
C LEU A 32 -32.56 20.89 -26.73
N LEU A 33 -31.83 21.77 -27.45
CA LEU A 33 -30.56 21.43 -28.08
C LEU A 33 -29.45 21.09 -27.06
N ILE A 34 -29.46 21.72 -25.88
CA ILE A 34 -28.51 21.40 -24.79
C ILE A 34 -28.84 20.03 -24.17
N VAL A 35 -30.12 19.68 -24.00
CA VAL A 35 -30.52 18.36 -23.45
C VAL A 35 -30.19 17.23 -24.42
N PHE A 36 -30.28 17.47 -25.73
CA PHE A 36 -29.87 16.50 -26.77
C PHE A 36 -28.36 16.48 -27.07
N SER A 37 -27.58 17.40 -26.48
CA SER A 37 -26.11 17.43 -26.63
C SER A 37 -25.38 16.55 -25.61
N CYS A 38 -26.10 15.83 -24.74
CA CYS A 38 -25.51 14.76 -23.95
C CYS A 38 -25.14 13.60 -24.88
N SER A 39 -23.90 13.65 -25.37
CA SER A 39 -23.22 12.56 -26.04
C SER A 39 -23.26 11.32 -25.14
N ASP A 40 -23.39 10.12 -25.72
CA ASP A 40 -23.20 8.86 -25.01
C ASP A 40 -21.84 8.89 -24.30
N ASN A 41 -21.85 9.15 -22.98
CA ASN A 41 -20.67 9.11 -22.12
C ASN A 41 -20.37 7.69 -21.64
N THR A 42 -20.78 6.68 -22.41
CA THR A 42 -20.43 5.29 -22.12
C THR A 42 -18.91 5.15 -22.27
N PRO A 43 -18.19 4.76 -21.21
CA PRO A 43 -16.77 4.47 -21.34
C PRO A 43 -16.57 3.41 -22.43
N PRO A 44 -15.47 3.46 -23.18
CA PRO A 44 -15.17 2.41 -24.14
C PRO A 44 -15.10 1.06 -23.44
N GLU A 45 -15.51 0.01 -24.14
CA GLU A 45 -15.36 -1.36 -23.64
C GLU A 45 -13.89 -1.64 -23.32
N PRO A 46 -13.59 -2.32 -22.20
CA PRO A 46 -12.22 -2.66 -21.86
C PRO A 46 -11.54 -3.50 -22.95
N TYR A 47 -10.26 -3.25 -23.21
CA TYR A 47 -9.46 -4.00 -24.17
C TYR A 47 -8.35 -4.79 -23.47
N GLY A 48 -8.30 -6.09 -23.73
CA GLY A 48 -7.28 -6.99 -23.16
C GLY A 48 -7.50 -7.30 -21.67
N ALA A 49 -6.41 -7.53 -20.94
CA ALA A 49 -6.47 -7.84 -19.52
C ALA A 49 -6.74 -6.58 -18.70
N ILE A 50 -7.77 -6.62 -17.86
CA ILE A 50 -8.07 -5.58 -16.89
C ILE A 50 -7.50 -5.95 -15.51
N PRO A 51 -7.03 -4.97 -14.73
CA PRO A 51 -6.57 -5.22 -13.38
C PRO A 51 -7.74 -5.64 -12.48
N SER A 52 -7.49 -6.61 -11.61
CA SER A 52 -8.38 -6.92 -10.50
C SER A 52 -8.45 -5.75 -9.52
N GLN A 53 -9.48 -5.73 -8.65
CA GLN A 53 -9.62 -4.69 -7.64
C GLN A 53 -8.39 -4.60 -6.72
N VAL A 54 -7.78 -5.73 -6.36
CA VAL A 54 -6.57 -5.75 -5.52
C VAL A 54 -5.37 -5.10 -6.22
N GLN A 55 -5.23 -5.29 -7.54
CA GLN A 55 -4.18 -4.62 -8.31
C GLN A 55 -4.43 -3.12 -8.41
N ILE A 56 -5.68 -2.69 -8.57
CA ILE A 56 -6.06 -1.28 -8.53
C ILE A 56 -5.76 -0.66 -7.16
N ASP A 57 -6.12 -1.35 -6.07
CA ASP A 57 -5.88 -0.88 -4.71
C ASP A 57 -4.38 -0.79 -4.40
N TRP A 58 -3.58 -1.73 -4.91
CA TRP A 58 -2.12 -1.67 -4.85
C TRP A 58 -1.56 -0.51 -5.67
N GLN A 59 -2.02 -0.32 -6.92
CA GLN A 59 -1.57 0.76 -7.78
C GLN A 59 -1.83 2.14 -7.16
N LYS A 60 -2.99 2.32 -6.51
CA LYS A 60 -3.38 3.53 -5.78
C LYS A 60 -2.54 3.80 -4.53
N MET A 61 -1.73 2.84 -4.06
CA MET A 61 -0.79 3.12 -2.98
C MET A 61 0.35 4.01 -3.44
N GLU A 62 0.75 3.90 -4.72
CA GLU A 62 1.81 4.66 -5.41
C GLU A 62 3.23 4.51 -4.83
N TYR A 63 3.39 4.66 -3.52
CA TYR A 63 4.66 4.73 -2.81
C TYR A 63 4.61 4.06 -1.43
N TYR A 64 5.58 3.19 -1.17
CA TYR A 64 5.68 2.43 0.09
C TYR A 64 7.14 2.06 0.41
N MET A 65 7.40 1.73 1.68
CA MET A 65 8.74 1.42 2.20
C MET A 65 9.07 -0.06 2.03
N PHE A 66 10.33 -0.35 1.73
CA PHE A 66 10.90 -1.69 1.89
C PHE A 66 11.97 -1.65 2.98
N VAL A 67 11.88 -2.54 3.96
CA VAL A 67 12.83 -2.63 5.09
C VAL A 67 13.58 -3.95 4.98
N HIS A 68 14.87 -3.86 4.68
CA HIS A 68 15.80 -4.98 4.83
C HIS A 68 16.44 -4.90 6.21
N PHE A 69 16.16 -5.88 7.04
CA PHE A 69 16.68 -5.96 8.40
C PHE A 69 16.85 -7.43 8.81
N GLY A 70 17.95 -7.76 9.48
CA GLY A 70 18.28 -9.13 9.88
C GLY A 70 19.76 -9.28 10.23
N PRO A 71 20.29 -10.51 10.37
CA PRO A 71 21.70 -10.75 10.70
C PRO A 71 22.69 -10.04 9.77
N ASN A 72 22.31 -9.89 8.50
CA ASN A 72 23.07 -9.18 7.47
C ASN A 72 23.37 -7.72 7.85
N THR A 73 22.46 -7.05 8.56
CA THR A 73 22.67 -5.70 9.11
C THR A 73 23.83 -5.65 10.10
N PHE A 74 24.11 -6.74 10.82
CA PHE A 74 25.15 -6.83 11.84
C PHE A 74 26.44 -7.48 11.34
N THR A 75 26.40 -8.12 10.18
CA THR A 75 27.56 -8.78 9.56
C THR A 75 28.12 -8.01 8.36
N ASP A 76 27.52 -6.87 8.01
CA ASP A 76 27.90 -6.04 6.84
C ASP A 76 27.91 -6.83 5.53
N LYS A 77 26.89 -7.69 5.35
CA LYS A 77 26.70 -8.51 4.15
C LYS A 77 25.41 -8.12 3.47
N GLU A 78 25.41 -8.12 2.14
CA GLU A 78 24.15 -8.08 1.37
C GLU A 78 23.42 -9.43 1.47
N TRP A 79 24.16 -10.53 1.29
CA TRP A 79 23.64 -11.90 1.38
C TRP A 79 24.41 -12.70 2.42
N GLY A 80 23.77 -12.99 3.54
CA GLY A 80 24.26 -13.95 4.53
C GLY A 80 24.34 -15.37 3.96
N ASP A 81 25.16 -16.20 4.58
CA ASP A 81 25.46 -17.57 4.14
C ASP A 81 24.59 -18.65 4.78
N GLY A 82 23.74 -18.27 5.73
CA GLY A 82 22.84 -19.14 6.47
C GLY A 82 23.50 -19.83 7.66
N LYS A 83 24.74 -19.46 8.00
CA LYS A 83 25.50 -19.96 9.16
C LYS A 83 25.76 -18.87 10.19
N GLU A 84 25.17 -17.70 10.01
CA GLU A 84 25.24 -16.61 10.97
C GLU A 84 24.79 -17.12 12.37
N ASN A 85 25.52 -16.74 13.42
CA ASN A 85 25.11 -17.07 14.77
C ASN A 85 23.90 -16.19 15.15
N PRO A 86 22.74 -16.74 15.56
CA PRO A 86 21.59 -15.96 16.01
C PRO A 86 21.92 -14.85 17.03
N GLU A 87 22.93 -15.04 17.88
CA GLU A 87 23.38 -14.02 18.84
C GLU A 87 23.87 -12.72 18.22
N ILE A 88 24.25 -12.73 16.93
CA ILE A 88 24.63 -11.51 16.21
C ILE A 88 23.43 -10.57 16.03
N PHE A 89 22.22 -11.12 16.01
CA PHE A 89 20.99 -10.34 15.96
C PHE A 89 20.67 -9.80 17.35
N ASN A 90 21.20 -8.61 17.66
CA ASN A 90 20.97 -7.97 18.95
C ASN A 90 20.88 -6.44 18.83
N PRO A 91 19.84 -5.89 18.16
CA PRO A 91 19.68 -4.46 18.07
C PRO A 91 19.48 -3.83 19.45
N THR A 92 20.25 -2.79 19.75
CA THR A 92 20.30 -2.16 21.09
C THR A 92 19.14 -1.20 21.35
N ALA A 93 18.53 -0.65 20.29
CA ALA A 93 17.48 0.36 20.37
C ALA A 93 16.46 0.21 19.24
N LEU A 94 16.02 -1.02 18.97
CA LEU A 94 14.98 -1.27 17.96
C LEU A 94 13.68 -0.56 18.35
N ASP A 95 13.18 0.28 17.44
CA ASP A 95 11.90 0.98 17.59
C ASP A 95 11.14 0.98 16.25
N CYS A 96 10.20 0.05 16.11
CA CYS A 96 9.35 -0.03 14.92
C CYS A 96 8.41 1.18 14.77
N LYS A 97 8.07 1.89 15.86
CA LYS A 97 7.28 3.13 15.76
C LYS A 97 8.10 4.22 15.08
N GLN A 98 9.40 4.28 15.34
CA GLN A 98 10.29 5.20 14.63
C GLN A 98 10.30 4.92 13.11
N TRP A 99 10.30 3.64 12.70
CA TRP A 99 10.18 3.28 11.28
C TRP A 99 8.83 3.69 10.69
N ALA A 100 7.73 3.36 11.37
CA ALA A 100 6.37 3.68 10.93
C ALA A 100 6.12 5.20 10.86
N ALA A 101 6.55 5.95 11.87
CA ALA A 101 6.47 7.41 11.89
C ALA A 101 7.23 8.03 10.71
N THR A 102 8.44 7.51 10.42
CA THR A 102 9.26 7.98 9.29
C THR A 102 8.57 7.72 7.95
N ALA A 103 8.09 6.50 7.73
CA ALA A 103 7.36 6.15 6.51
C ALA A 103 6.10 7.02 6.32
N LYS A 104 5.33 7.23 7.40
CA LYS A 104 4.15 8.09 7.39
C LYS A 104 4.50 9.53 7.05
N ALA A 105 5.54 10.09 7.66
CA ALA A 105 6.01 11.44 7.39
C ALA A 105 6.51 11.61 5.95
N ALA A 106 7.09 10.56 5.36
CA ALA A 106 7.51 10.52 3.96
C ALA A 106 6.33 10.31 2.97
N GLY A 107 5.09 10.19 3.45
CA GLY A 107 3.90 10.03 2.60
C GLY A 107 3.63 8.60 2.11
N MET A 108 4.41 7.62 2.56
CA MET A 108 4.27 6.21 2.19
C MET A 108 2.96 5.61 2.70
N LYS A 109 2.44 4.59 2.00
CA LYS A 109 1.17 3.93 2.34
C LYS A 109 1.32 2.56 2.99
N ALA A 110 2.51 1.96 2.89
CA ALA A 110 2.78 0.64 3.41
C ALA A 110 4.25 0.47 3.80
N ILE A 111 4.53 -0.57 4.58
CA ILE A 111 5.88 -1.07 4.85
C ILE A 111 5.91 -2.57 4.53
N ILE A 112 6.85 -2.98 3.68
CA ILE A 112 7.18 -4.38 3.43
C ILE A 112 8.51 -4.69 4.12
N ILE A 113 8.56 -5.70 4.99
CA ILE A 113 9.78 -6.10 5.70
C ILE A 113 10.27 -7.49 5.26
N THR A 114 11.59 -7.67 5.22
CA THR A 114 12.21 -8.99 5.11
C THR A 114 11.99 -9.83 6.36
N ALA A 115 10.82 -10.46 6.49
CA ALA A 115 10.54 -11.39 7.58
C ALA A 115 11.55 -12.53 7.62
N LYS A 116 11.95 -13.03 6.44
CA LYS A 116 13.08 -13.93 6.24
C LYS A 116 13.80 -13.55 4.95
N HIS A 117 15.10 -13.35 5.02
CA HIS A 117 15.95 -13.11 3.85
C HIS A 117 16.61 -14.42 3.36
N HIS A 118 17.56 -14.33 2.42
CA HIS A 118 18.21 -15.51 1.83
C HIS A 118 19.01 -16.35 2.85
N ASP A 119 19.55 -15.70 3.88
CA ASP A 119 20.23 -16.38 4.99
C ASP A 119 19.29 -17.32 5.79
N GLY A 120 17.98 -17.14 5.69
CA GLY A 120 17.01 -18.02 6.35
C GLY A 120 16.67 -17.64 7.79
N PHE A 121 17.22 -16.54 8.33
CA PHE A 121 16.90 -16.08 9.68
C PHE A 121 15.49 -15.47 9.73
N CYS A 122 14.62 -15.99 10.58
CA CYS A 122 13.26 -15.49 10.74
C CYS A 122 13.18 -14.39 11.82
N LEU A 123 12.62 -13.23 11.45
CA LEU A 123 12.38 -12.09 12.35
C LEU A 123 11.20 -12.28 13.32
N TRP A 124 10.57 -13.45 13.30
CA TRP A 124 9.51 -13.88 14.20
C TRP A 124 9.83 -15.28 14.76
N PRO A 125 9.27 -15.67 15.91
CA PRO A 125 9.55 -16.97 16.53
C PRO A 125 8.79 -18.11 15.83
N SER A 126 9.11 -18.37 14.56
CA SER A 126 8.51 -19.43 13.74
C SER A 126 8.65 -20.79 14.41
N LYS A 127 7.61 -21.64 14.34
CA LYS A 127 7.72 -23.03 14.82
C LYS A 127 8.41 -23.97 13.83
N TYR A 128 8.72 -23.48 12.62
CA TYR A 128 9.26 -24.25 11.50
C TYR A 128 10.73 -23.98 11.21
N SER A 129 11.40 -23.18 12.04
CA SER A 129 12.84 -22.93 11.96
C SER A 129 13.41 -22.86 13.36
N THR A 130 14.67 -23.25 13.52
CA THR A 130 15.48 -23.00 14.71
C THR A 130 16.48 -21.87 14.51
N HIS A 131 16.33 -21.11 13.42
CA HIS A 131 17.16 -19.98 13.05
C HIS A 131 16.29 -18.73 13.03
N THR A 132 15.91 -18.27 14.22
CA THR A 132 14.95 -17.18 14.40
C THR A 132 15.38 -16.24 15.53
N VAL A 133 14.64 -15.15 15.71
CA VAL A 133 14.77 -14.25 16.87
C VAL A 133 14.66 -14.95 18.22
N LYS A 134 13.96 -16.10 18.29
CA LYS A 134 13.84 -16.90 19.52
C LYS A 134 15.18 -17.44 20.01
N GLU A 135 16.10 -17.69 19.08
CA GLU A 135 17.44 -18.21 19.37
C GLU A 135 18.48 -17.09 19.54
N SER A 136 18.08 -15.82 19.50
CA SER A 136 18.97 -14.67 19.70
C SER A 136 18.87 -14.11 21.13
N GLY A 137 19.92 -13.40 21.58
CA GLY A 137 19.87 -12.62 22.82
C GLY A 137 18.94 -11.40 22.78
N TRP A 138 18.40 -11.01 21.61
CA TRP A 138 17.50 -9.87 21.52
C TRP A 138 16.19 -10.11 22.29
N ARG A 139 15.87 -9.19 23.21
CA ARG A 139 14.72 -9.30 24.14
C ARG A 139 14.66 -10.66 24.86
N ASP A 140 15.81 -11.20 25.25
CA ASP A 140 15.93 -12.50 25.91
C ASP A 140 15.26 -13.65 25.12
N GLY A 141 15.34 -13.61 23.78
CA GLY A 141 14.72 -14.60 22.88
C GLY A 141 13.20 -14.53 22.81
N LYS A 142 12.58 -13.46 23.32
CA LYS A 142 11.11 -13.27 23.34
C LYS A 142 10.62 -12.22 22.35
N GLY A 143 11.53 -11.66 21.56
CA GLY A 143 11.19 -10.64 20.59
C GLY A 143 10.45 -11.18 19.38
N ASP A 144 9.66 -10.31 18.75
CA ASP A 144 8.96 -10.57 17.50
C ASP A 144 8.89 -9.26 16.71
N VAL A 145 9.81 -9.08 15.76
CA VAL A 145 9.91 -7.84 14.98
C VAL A 145 8.65 -7.64 14.12
N LEU A 146 8.07 -8.73 13.60
CA LEU A 146 6.86 -8.65 12.80
C LEU A 146 5.69 -8.13 13.62
N ARG A 147 5.52 -8.60 14.86
CA ARG A 147 4.49 -8.07 15.77
C ARG A 147 4.70 -6.59 16.03
N GLU A 148 5.91 -6.19 16.44
CA GLU A 148 6.21 -4.78 16.75
C GLU A 148 6.00 -3.86 15.55
N LEU A 149 6.41 -4.27 14.35
CA LEU A 149 6.22 -3.47 13.13
C LEU A 149 4.77 -3.44 12.68
N GLN A 150 4.04 -4.54 12.79
CA GLN A 150 2.64 -4.60 12.43
C GLN A 150 1.78 -3.70 13.31
N GLU A 151 2.03 -3.70 14.62
CA GLU A 151 1.34 -2.84 15.58
C GLU A 151 1.65 -1.36 15.31
N ALA A 152 2.92 -1.04 15.02
CA ALA A 152 3.32 0.30 14.61
C ALA A 152 2.65 0.73 13.28
N CYS A 153 2.64 -0.13 12.25
CA CYS A 153 1.94 0.16 11.00
C CYS A 153 0.46 0.46 11.23
N ARG A 154 -0.22 -0.34 12.07
CA ARG A 154 -1.62 -0.11 12.44
C ARG A 154 -1.81 1.24 13.15
N GLU A 155 -0.95 1.59 14.09
CA GLU A 155 -0.99 2.87 14.82
C GLU A 155 -0.85 4.09 13.89
N TYR A 156 0.03 4.02 12.88
CA TYR A 156 0.29 5.12 11.95
C TYR A 156 -0.60 5.09 10.68
N GLY A 157 -1.51 4.12 10.57
CA GLY A 157 -2.40 3.95 9.43
C GLY A 157 -1.65 3.58 8.14
N LEU A 158 -0.65 2.71 8.27
CA LEU A 158 0.13 2.12 7.17
C LEU A 158 -0.33 0.66 6.96
N LYS A 159 -0.36 0.21 5.71
CA LYS A 159 -0.48 -1.22 5.40
C LYS A 159 0.81 -1.94 5.77
N PHE A 160 0.70 -3.20 6.17
CA PHE A 160 1.82 -4.07 6.50
C PHE A 160 1.96 -5.16 5.44
N GLY A 161 3.19 -5.42 5.00
CA GLY A 161 3.51 -6.43 4.01
C GLY A 161 4.76 -7.21 4.40
N ILE A 162 4.87 -8.40 3.84
CA ILE A 162 5.90 -9.38 4.22
C ILE A 162 6.65 -9.84 2.97
N TYR A 163 7.97 -9.78 3.06
CA TYR A 163 8.87 -10.51 2.19
C TYR A 163 9.32 -11.78 2.92
N LEU A 164 9.09 -12.92 2.30
CA LEU A 164 9.58 -14.22 2.77
C LEU A 164 10.38 -14.87 1.65
N SER A 165 11.69 -14.97 1.83
CA SER A 165 12.55 -15.50 0.77
C SER A 165 12.24 -16.97 0.49
N PRO A 166 11.94 -17.34 -0.78
CA PRO A 166 11.83 -18.74 -1.17
C PRO A 166 13.18 -19.46 -1.02
N TRP A 167 14.26 -18.81 -1.45
CA TRP A 167 15.61 -19.32 -1.28
C TRP A 167 16.05 -19.19 0.17
N ASP A 168 16.36 -20.32 0.79
CA ASP A 168 16.79 -20.43 2.17
C ASP A 168 18.13 -21.15 2.24
N ARG A 169 19.14 -20.45 2.76
CA ARG A 169 20.52 -20.96 2.86
C ARG A 169 20.80 -21.66 4.20
N ASN A 170 19.83 -21.66 5.12
CA ASN A 170 19.96 -22.27 6.45
C ASN A 170 19.17 -23.58 6.58
N HIS A 171 17.92 -23.62 6.09
CA HIS A 171 17.03 -24.74 6.38
C HIS A 171 17.55 -26.05 5.76
N PRO A 172 17.71 -27.14 6.54
CA PRO A 172 18.38 -28.36 6.08
C PRO A 172 17.65 -29.08 4.95
N SER A 173 16.33 -28.92 4.85
CA SER A 173 15.51 -29.49 3.78
C SER A 173 15.44 -28.62 2.52
N TYR A 174 16.11 -27.48 2.45
CA TYR A 174 16.03 -26.61 1.27
C TYR A 174 16.40 -27.37 -0.01
N GLY A 175 15.58 -27.21 -1.06
CA GLY A 175 15.73 -27.93 -2.32
C GLY A 175 14.97 -29.27 -2.39
N THR A 176 14.21 -29.65 -1.36
CA THR A 176 13.37 -30.86 -1.34
C THR A 176 11.87 -30.53 -1.34
N PRO A 177 11.00 -31.50 -1.71
CA PRO A 177 9.55 -31.32 -1.61
C PRO A 177 9.06 -30.99 -0.19
N GLU A 178 9.73 -31.53 0.84
CA GLU A 178 9.40 -31.27 2.24
C GLU A 178 9.55 -29.78 2.57
N TYR A 179 10.56 -29.10 2.00
CA TYR A 179 10.73 -27.67 2.23
C TYR A 179 9.62 -26.82 1.59
N ASN A 180 8.95 -27.29 0.52
CA ASN A 180 7.77 -26.59 0.01
C ASN A 180 6.66 -26.54 1.06
N GLN A 181 6.47 -27.64 1.82
CA GLN A 181 5.51 -27.65 2.91
C GLN A 181 5.95 -26.73 4.06
N VAL A 182 7.23 -26.77 4.45
CA VAL A 182 7.80 -25.84 5.45
C VAL A 182 7.58 -24.38 5.05
N PHE A 183 7.83 -24.04 3.79
CA PHE A 183 7.64 -22.69 3.27
C PHE A 183 6.16 -22.28 3.27
N ALA A 184 5.24 -23.15 2.83
CA ALA A 184 3.80 -22.91 2.87
C ALA A 184 3.28 -22.74 4.30
N ASP A 185 3.83 -23.50 5.23
CA ASP A 185 3.54 -23.46 6.66
C ASP A 185 4.03 -22.14 7.30
N MET A 186 5.26 -21.70 6.98
CA MET A 186 5.75 -20.37 7.38
C MET A 186 4.92 -19.23 6.77
N LEU A 187 4.53 -19.33 5.50
CA LEU A 187 3.60 -18.37 4.89
C LEU A 187 2.29 -18.31 5.68
N THR A 188 1.75 -19.47 6.06
CA THR A 188 0.53 -19.55 6.88
C THR A 188 0.70 -18.85 8.22
N GLU A 189 1.83 -19.02 8.92
CA GLU A 189 2.10 -18.31 10.18
C GLU A 189 2.06 -16.80 10.00
N VAL A 190 2.75 -16.29 8.99
CA VAL A 190 2.92 -14.85 8.81
C VAL A 190 1.64 -14.16 8.30
N TYR A 191 0.82 -14.86 7.49
CA TYR A 191 -0.47 -14.31 7.03
C TYR A 191 -1.61 -14.50 8.04
N THR A 192 -1.51 -15.44 8.98
CA THR A 192 -2.58 -15.69 9.97
C THR A 192 -2.41 -14.82 11.22
N ASN A 193 -1.19 -14.64 11.68
CA ASN A 193 -0.95 -14.10 13.02
C ASN A 193 -0.75 -12.59 13.05
N TYR A 194 -0.47 -11.95 11.92
CA TYR A 194 -0.07 -10.53 11.86
C TYR A 194 -1.11 -9.64 11.15
N GLY A 195 -2.35 -10.12 11.01
CA GLY A 195 -3.51 -9.32 10.60
C GLY A 195 -3.63 -9.06 9.11
#